data_AF-A0A2L2TWT0-F1
#
_entry.id   AF-A0A2L2TWT0-F1
#
_cell.length_a   1.000
_cell.length_b   1.000
_cell.length_c   1.000
_cell.angle_alpha   90.00
_cell.angle_beta   90.00
_cell.angle_gamma   90.00
#
_symmetry.space_group_name_H-M   'P 1'
#
loop_
_entity.id
_entity.type
_entity.pdbx_description
1 polymer ?
#
loop_
_entity_poly.entity_id
_entity_poly.type
_entity_poly.pdbx_seq_one_letter_code
_entity_poly.pdbx_strand_id
1 'polypeptide(L)'
;MTDTGDKLGSVAAGSISSVPKSFRSGHAPRPNDAFIALMGITGSGKSSFISKCTDKSATIGHDMISCTSIVDVYPYEVTSDFTVYLIDTPGFDDTGRSDTEVLSEIAAWLTDSYKHEIRLHGIIYLHRISDVRMQGSAKKNLVTFKELCGEDALKKVVLASTMWDMVPVEKATKREQELKDTPEFWGWMLSKGSSVHRYNNTAESAREIILSLTGHNAPIATDLQKQMVDEGKRLDETSAGQGLKNELLKERLKLTKEREELLTLIKAAKEKHDVDTEEALQEESDRYTVLIKRAEDSAKALRISMANLISKRDLRIAEMTKEIREVQSEYETNFRLMTVDKITVEDEIIELKNQRNLQRQGKSRSKLSTSTPDTKLELPGQRPEREEESMPATKIGIYVSMSKSFYVLQSPMCWSCNEVELQEFQDGKRMELGCLGAVSDQRTAWIVRYDNNDWRWSVAFERHYPELAKRIKSYGLNAVEICALGPGERYYTRWNEFHSYSCSTKFTKTVTSIETNSSFGSVKAVSFGYGSSFLVSYGFESGHLGWTHDLQGHYPSLYRFLKSQKKLGNKISIHAATLDPSSKTDYLVVFTDNDGRDSSKLKYKMHCRNKNTRQAVQHWWEVTKGRRPPREKRG
;
A
#
# COMPACT_ATOMS: atom_id res chain seq x y z
N MET A 1 -6.97 46.95 -58.63
CA MET A 1 -5.85 46.14 -59.13
C MET A 1 -4.66 46.44 -58.25
N THR A 2 -4.08 45.37 -57.67
CA THR A 2 -2.68 45.20 -57.23
C THR A 2 -2.09 46.27 -56.29
N ASP A 3 -1.93 46.03 -54.99
CA ASP A 3 -1.03 45.07 -54.31
C ASP A 3 0.41 45.59 -54.11
N THR A 4 0.85 45.41 -52.85
CA THR A 4 2.21 45.26 -52.27
C THR A 4 3.32 46.31 -52.42
N GLY A 5 3.99 46.58 -51.28
CA GLY A 5 5.27 47.31 -51.22
C GLY A 5 5.71 47.81 -49.83
N ASP A 6 6.13 46.88 -48.97
CA ASP A 6 7.01 46.96 -47.79
C ASP A 6 7.49 48.31 -47.20
N LYS A 7 7.37 48.44 -45.87
CA LYS A 7 8.40 49.07 -45.04
C LYS A 7 8.60 48.30 -43.73
N LEU A 8 9.76 47.62 -43.67
CA LEU A 8 10.39 47.07 -42.48
C LEU A 8 10.52 48.12 -41.36
N GLY A 9 10.10 47.75 -40.16
CA GLY A 9 10.48 48.37 -38.89
C GLY A 9 10.95 47.28 -37.94
N SER A 10 12.26 47.14 -37.78
CA SER A 10 12.87 46.15 -36.89
C SER A 10 12.64 46.52 -35.42
N VAL A 11 12.07 45.63 -34.63
CA VAL A 11 12.10 45.73 -33.16
C VAL A 11 12.59 44.41 -32.58
N ALA A 12 13.61 44.55 -31.74
CA ALA A 12 14.42 43.56 -31.05
C ALA A 12 13.72 42.24 -30.69
N ALA A 13 14.38 41.14 -31.08
CA ALA A 13 14.16 39.81 -30.54
C ALA A 13 14.53 39.76 -29.05
N GLY A 14 13.54 39.96 -28.19
CA GLY A 14 13.58 39.61 -26.77
C GLY A 14 13.17 38.14 -26.60
N SER A 15 14.04 37.37 -25.95
CA SER A 15 13.93 35.94 -25.67
C SER A 15 12.55 35.50 -25.15
N ILE A 16 11.83 34.70 -25.96
CA ILE A 16 10.68 33.91 -25.51
C ILE A 16 11.23 32.71 -24.72
N SER A 17 11.34 32.86 -23.40
CA SER A 17 11.68 31.76 -22.50
C SER A 17 10.40 30.97 -22.13
N SER A 18 10.35 29.74 -22.63
CA SER A 18 9.67 28.55 -22.08
C SER A 18 8.16 28.65 -21.77
N VAL A 19 7.34 28.50 -22.81
CA VAL A 19 5.99 27.91 -22.64
C VAL A 19 6.17 26.40 -22.46
N PRO A 20 5.61 25.77 -21.41
CA PRO A 20 5.76 24.33 -21.23
C PRO A 20 5.04 23.56 -22.36
N LYS A 21 5.54 22.36 -22.67
CA LYS A 21 5.17 21.55 -23.85
C LYS A 21 4.12 20.50 -23.49
N SER A 22 3.16 20.32 -24.41
CA SER A 22 2.22 19.19 -24.60
C SER A 22 1.01 19.12 -23.65
N PHE A 23 -0.22 19.04 -24.15
CA PHE A 23 -1.49 18.89 -23.43
C PHE A 23 -2.46 18.13 -24.35
N ARG A 24 -2.39 16.79 -24.34
CA ARG A 24 -3.01 15.84 -25.30
C ARG A 24 -2.23 15.69 -26.61
N SER A 25 -1.75 14.48 -26.90
CA SER A 25 -1.22 14.10 -28.23
C SER A 25 -0.22 15.09 -28.85
N GLY A 26 0.44 15.95 -28.04
CA GLY A 26 1.36 17.01 -28.50
C GLY A 26 0.84 18.46 -28.63
N HIS A 27 -0.39 18.86 -28.22
CA HIS A 27 -0.90 20.25 -28.39
C HIS A 27 -1.14 20.98 -27.07
N ALA A 28 -0.93 22.29 -26.94
CA ALA A 28 -1.16 23.03 -25.67
C ALA A 28 -2.67 23.33 -25.43
N PRO A 29 -3.13 23.63 -24.18
CA PRO A 29 -4.51 24.05 -23.93
C PRO A 29 -4.87 25.27 -24.80
N ARG A 30 -6.06 25.25 -25.38
CA ARG A 30 -6.55 26.38 -26.18
C ARG A 30 -7.15 27.45 -25.28
N PRO A 31 -7.20 28.72 -25.70
CA PRO A 31 -7.81 29.80 -24.92
C PRO A 31 -9.27 29.55 -24.52
N ASN A 32 -9.99 28.76 -25.32
CA ASN A 32 -11.40 28.44 -25.06
C ASN A 32 -11.59 27.17 -24.22
N ASP A 33 -10.54 26.41 -23.91
CA ASP A 33 -10.69 25.17 -23.14
C ASP A 33 -10.98 25.47 -21.65
N ALA A 34 -11.77 24.63 -21.01
CA ALA A 34 -12.23 24.83 -19.64
C ALA A 34 -11.58 23.83 -18.67
N PHE A 35 -11.34 24.27 -17.43
CA PHE A 35 -10.80 23.44 -16.35
C PHE A 35 -11.83 23.31 -15.22
N ILE A 36 -12.24 22.08 -14.88
CA ILE A 36 -13.25 21.82 -13.86
C ILE A 36 -12.69 20.88 -12.80
N ALA A 37 -12.70 21.30 -11.54
CA ALA A 37 -12.27 20.47 -10.42
C ALA A 37 -13.42 19.63 -9.86
N LEU A 38 -13.18 18.35 -9.59
CA LEU A 38 -14.11 17.47 -8.90
C LEU A 38 -13.68 17.30 -7.45
N MET A 39 -14.56 17.62 -6.51
CA MET A 39 -14.32 17.53 -5.06
C MET A 39 -15.43 16.73 -4.36
N GLY A 40 -15.15 16.24 -3.16
CA GLY A 40 -16.09 15.51 -2.33
C GLY A 40 -15.41 14.38 -1.54
N ILE A 41 -16.11 13.80 -0.57
CA ILE A 41 -15.58 12.71 0.26
C ILE A 41 -15.17 11.47 -0.56
N THR A 42 -14.34 10.61 0.03
CA THR A 42 -14.01 9.31 -0.54
C THR A 42 -15.28 8.48 -0.78
N GLY A 43 -15.37 7.85 -1.96
CA GLY A 43 -16.55 7.09 -2.37
C GLY A 43 -17.76 7.91 -2.81
N SER A 44 -17.66 9.24 -2.96
CA SER A 44 -18.78 10.07 -3.44
C SER A 44 -19.15 9.89 -4.92
N GLY A 45 -18.27 9.23 -5.69
CA GLY A 45 -18.48 8.94 -7.11
C GLY A 45 -17.63 9.74 -8.09
N LYS A 46 -16.60 10.49 -7.65
CA LYS A 46 -15.69 11.29 -8.50
C LYS A 46 -15.14 10.54 -9.71
N SER A 47 -14.41 9.45 -9.47
CA SER A 47 -13.80 8.66 -10.55
C SER A 47 -14.86 7.96 -11.42
N SER A 48 -16.02 7.61 -10.86
CA SER A 48 -17.15 7.09 -11.63
C SER A 48 -17.73 8.15 -12.58
N PHE A 49 -17.90 9.39 -12.11
CA PHE A 49 -18.34 10.52 -12.90
C PHE A 49 -17.39 10.76 -14.09
N ILE A 50 -16.07 10.82 -13.84
CA ILE A 50 -15.06 10.99 -14.88
C ILE A 50 -15.14 9.86 -15.90
N SER A 51 -15.18 8.61 -15.43
CA SER A 51 -15.22 7.43 -16.31
C SER A 51 -16.45 7.33 -17.21
N LYS A 52 -17.54 8.05 -16.88
CA LYS A 52 -18.75 8.13 -17.70
C LYS A 52 -18.66 9.21 -18.78
N CYS A 53 -17.78 10.19 -18.60
CA CYS A 53 -17.53 11.25 -19.57
C CYS A 53 -16.37 10.90 -20.52
N THR A 54 -15.35 10.20 -20.03
CA THR A 54 -14.13 9.93 -20.78
C THR A 54 -14.08 8.48 -21.26
N ASP A 55 -13.80 8.25 -22.53
CA ASP A 55 -13.40 6.93 -23.01
C ASP A 55 -12.07 6.55 -22.37
N LYS A 56 -12.07 5.47 -21.57
CA LYS A 56 -10.91 5.00 -20.78
C LYS A 56 -9.65 4.68 -21.61
N SER A 57 -9.68 4.81 -22.92
CA SER A 57 -8.53 4.62 -23.83
C SER A 57 -7.62 5.84 -23.92
N ALA A 58 -8.04 7.02 -23.47
CA ALA A 58 -7.23 8.24 -23.52
C ALA A 58 -6.43 8.48 -22.23
N THR A 59 -5.63 7.49 -21.80
CA THR A 59 -4.59 7.73 -20.79
C THR A 59 -3.42 8.46 -21.47
N ILE A 60 -3.60 9.74 -21.79
CA ILE A 60 -2.49 10.59 -22.22
C ILE A 60 -1.93 11.26 -20.97
N GLY A 61 -1.04 10.55 -20.31
CA GLY A 61 -0.15 11.10 -19.29
C GLY A 61 1.24 11.33 -19.87
N HIS A 62 1.37 12.15 -20.91
CA HIS A 62 2.67 12.66 -21.33
C HIS A 62 2.61 14.15 -21.66
N ASP A 63 3.10 14.89 -20.67
CA ASP A 63 3.49 16.29 -20.64
C ASP A 63 2.38 17.35 -20.54
N MET A 64 2.83 18.49 -19.97
CA MET A 64 2.24 19.55 -19.14
C MET A 64 1.43 19.14 -17.91
N ILE A 65 2.15 19.05 -16.78
CA ILE A 65 1.67 18.80 -15.41
C ILE A 65 1.15 17.36 -15.20
N SER A 66 1.66 16.42 -16.01
CA SER A 66 1.52 14.98 -15.80
C SER A 66 2.92 14.37 -15.67
N CYS A 67 3.50 14.55 -14.49
CA CYS A 67 4.41 13.58 -13.92
C CYS A 67 3.90 13.40 -12.48
N THR A 68 3.09 12.35 -12.30
CA THR A 68 2.66 11.78 -11.00
C THR A 68 2.06 12.74 -9.96
N SER A 69 1.17 13.65 -10.38
CA SER A 69 0.32 14.36 -9.42
C SER A 69 -0.69 13.40 -8.79
N ILE A 70 -0.88 13.50 -7.48
CA ILE A 70 -1.92 12.81 -6.70
C ILE A 70 -3.35 13.28 -7.11
N VAL A 71 -3.41 14.29 -7.98
CA VAL A 71 -4.56 14.86 -8.65
C VAL A 71 -4.42 14.53 -10.13
N ASP A 72 -5.38 13.83 -10.72
CA ASP A 72 -5.32 13.45 -12.15
C ASP A 72 -6.11 14.44 -13.01
N VAL A 73 -5.66 14.68 -14.25
CA VAL A 73 -6.36 15.57 -15.19
C VAL A 73 -6.83 14.76 -16.40
N TYR A 74 -8.14 14.76 -16.61
CA TYR A 74 -8.79 13.96 -17.64
C TYR A 74 -9.34 14.84 -18.77
N PRO A 75 -8.88 14.60 -20.01
CA PRO A 75 -9.41 15.28 -21.16
C PRO A 75 -10.82 14.79 -21.56
N TYR A 76 -11.82 15.68 -21.55
CA TYR A 76 -13.16 15.44 -22.10
C TYR A 76 -13.42 16.36 -23.30
N GLU A 77 -13.51 15.80 -24.50
CA GLU A 77 -13.80 16.57 -25.71
C GLU A 77 -15.32 16.77 -25.85
N VAL A 78 -15.76 18.02 -25.75
CA VAL A 78 -17.20 18.38 -25.86
C VAL A 78 -17.56 18.65 -27.31
N THR A 79 -16.68 19.35 -28.03
CA THR A 79 -16.69 19.54 -29.48
C THR A 79 -15.24 19.53 -30.00
N SER A 80 -15.06 19.46 -31.31
CA SER A 80 -13.73 19.52 -31.95
C SER A 80 -12.91 20.75 -31.49
N ASP A 81 -13.59 21.86 -31.22
CA ASP A 81 -12.96 23.14 -30.86
C ASP A 81 -13.05 23.47 -29.37
N PHE A 82 -13.70 22.62 -28.56
CA PHE A 82 -13.89 22.86 -27.14
C PHE A 82 -13.67 21.62 -26.29
N THR A 83 -12.72 21.74 -25.38
CA THR A 83 -12.29 20.67 -24.51
C THR A 83 -12.43 21.10 -23.05
N VAL A 84 -12.93 20.18 -22.23
CA VAL A 84 -13.01 20.32 -20.78
C VAL A 84 -11.96 19.41 -20.16
N TYR A 85 -11.15 19.95 -19.25
CA TYR A 85 -10.21 19.21 -18.44
C TYR A 85 -10.80 18.98 -17.06
N LEU A 86 -11.13 17.72 -16.76
CA LEU A 86 -11.69 17.30 -15.49
C LEU A 86 -10.54 16.95 -14.53
N ILE A 87 -10.44 17.67 -13.42
CA ILE A 87 -9.38 17.51 -12.44
C ILE A 87 -9.93 16.65 -11.29
N ASP A 88 -9.47 15.41 -11.17
CA ASP A 88 -9.84 14.50 -10.08
C ASP A 88 -9.02 14.83 -8.83
N THR A 89 -9.67 15.29 -7.77
CA THR A 89 -9.00 15.57 -6.50
C THR A 89 -9.16 14.40 -5.52
N PRO A 90 -8.16 14.13 -4.65
CA PRO A 90 -8.30 13.15 -3.58
C PRO A 90 -9.54 13.41 -2.72
N GLY A 91 -10.21 12.32 -2.30
CA GLY A 91 -11.35 12.44 -1.39
C GLY A 91 -10.90 12.77 0.03
N PHE A 92 -11.62 13.68 0.70
CA PHE A 92 -11.55 13.79 2.17
C PHE A 92 -12.16 12.53 2.81
N ASP A 93 -11.72 12.16 4.02
CA ASP A 93 -12.12 10.92 4.71
C ASP A 93 -11.58 9.61 4.06
N ASP A 94 -10.35 9.64 3.53
CA ASP A 94 -9.63 8.43 3.14
C ASP A 94 -9.05 7.74 4.39
N THR A 95 -9.40 6.48 4.65
CA THR A 95 -8.91 5.70 5.79
C THR A 95 -7.38 5.62 5.89
N GLY A 96 -6.64 5.90 4.81
CA GLY A 96 -5.18 5.96 4.80
C GLY A 96 -4.56 7.37 4.89
N ARG A 97 -5.35 8.45 4.89
CA ARG A 97 -4.85 9.84 4.84
C ARG A 97 -5.59 10.76 5.81
N SER A 98 -4.90 11.74 6.37
CA SER A 98 -5.51 12.78 7.20
C SER A 98 -6.18 13.87 6.35
N ASP A 99 -7.24 14.49 6.87
CA ASP A 99 -7.88 15.65 6.19
C ASP A 99 -6.89 16.79 5.93
N THR A 100 -5.88 16.94 6.79
CA THR A 100 -4.77 17.91 6.62
C THR A 100 -3.93 17.59 5.38
N GLU A 101 -3.63 16.32 5.13
CA GLU A 101 -2.89 15.90 3.94
C GLU A 101 -3.71 16.12 2.67
N VAL A 102 -5.00 15.77 2.70
CA VAL A 102 -5.91 16.00 1.56
C VAL A 102 -6.01 17.48 1.22
N LEU A 103 -6.23 18.34 2.23
CA LEU A 103 -6.25 19.79 2.03
C LEU A 103 -4.92 20.31 1.49
N SER A 104 -3.79 19.78 1.99
CA SER A 104 -2.45 20.16 1.52
C SER A 104 -2.22 19.80 0.05
N GLU A 105 -2.69 18.64 -0.39
CA GLU A 105 -2.59 18.19 -1.79
C GLU A 105 -3.45 19.05 -2.73
N ILE A 106 -4.69 19.33 -2.33
CA ILE A 106 -5.58 20.23 -3.07
C ILE A 106 -4.99 21.64 -3.14
N ALA A 107 -4.47 22.15 -2.01
CA ALA A 107 -3.80 23.44 -1.96
C ALA A 107 -2.59 23.49 -2.89
N ALA A 108 -1.71 22.49 -2.85
CA ALA A 108 -0.53 22.42 -3.72
C ALA A 108 -0.92 22.51 -5.20
N TRP A 109 -1.93 21.74 -5.63
CA TRP A 109 -2.40 21.75 -7.01
C TRP A 109 -3.06 23.07 -7.41
N LEU A 110 -3.96 23.61 -6.59
CA LEU A 110 -4.65 24.88 -6.87
C LEU A 110 -3.66 26.05 -6.94
N THR A 111 -2.67 26.06 -6.06
CA THR A 111 -1.71 27.15 -5.95
C THR A 111 -0.69 27.11 -7.10
N ASP A 112 -0.25 25.91 -7.49
CA ASP A 112 0.66 25.70 -8.63
C ASP A 112 -0.01 26.02 -9.96
N SER A 113 -1.24 25.54 -10.18
CA SER A 113 -2.03 25.87 -11.37
C SER A 113 -2.28 27.38 -11.47
N TYR A 114 -2.59 28.03 -10.35
CA TYR A 114 -2.77 29.48 -10.32
C TYR A 114 -1.49 30.25 -10.68
N LYS A 115 -0.31 29.79 -10.25
CA LYS A 115 0.97 30.41 -10.64
C LYS A 115 1.27 30.28 -12.13
N HIS A 116 0.83 29.20 -12.75
CA HIS A 116 1.01 28.94 -14.18
C HIS A 116 -0.15 29.44 -15.04
N GLU A 117 -0.95 30.38 -14.52
CA GLU A 117 -2.10 31.00 -15.20
C GLU A 117 -3.20 30.00 -15.64
N ILE A 118 -3.18 28.78 -15.13
CA ILE A 118 -4.26 27.81 -15.30
C ILE A 118 -5.33 28.13 -14.26
N ARG A 119 -6.49 28.58 -14.74
CA ARG A 119 -7.60 29.01 -13.89
C ARG A 119 -8.80 28.07 -14.01
N LEU A 120 -9.50 27.88 -12.90
CA LEU A 120 -10.70 27.06 -12.86
C LEU A 120 -11.88 27.77 -13.50
N HIS A 121 -12.64 27.03 -14.30
CA HIS A 121 -13.91 27.47 -14.90
C HIS A 121 -15.11 27.01 -14.05
N GLY A 122 -14.93 25.95 -13.26
CA GLY A 122 -15.93 25.49 -12.32
C GLY A 122 -15.41 24.45 -11.33
N ILE A 123 -16.22 24.18 -10.31
CA ILE A 123 -15.97 23.12 -9.33
C ILE A 123 -17.25 22.30 -9.19
N ILE A 124 -17.14 20.98 -9.25
CA ILE A 124 -18.22 20.05 -9.00
C ILE A 124 -17.97 19.41 -7.63
N TYR A 125 -18.86 19.66 -6.67
CA TYR A 125 -18.85 18.99 -5.37
C TYR A 125 -19.84 17.82 -5.38
N LEU A 126 -19.33 16.59 -5.32
CA LEU A 126 -20.14 15.37 -5.31
C LEU A 126 -20.48 14.92 -3.89
N HIS A 127 -21.76 14.68 -3.64
CA HIS A 127 -22.30 14.27 -2.34
C HIS A 127 -23.25 13.07 -2.48
N ARG A 128 -23.10 12.04 -1.65
CA ARG A 128 -23.97 10.85 -1.69
C ARG A 128 -25.29 11.14 -0.99
N ILE A 129 -26.41 11.00 -1.70
CA ILE A 129 -27.75 11.15 -1.10
C ILE A 129 -28.13 9.96 -0.21
N SER A 130 -27.38 8.86 -0.31
CA SER A 130 -27.60 7.64 0.46
C SER A 130 -27.24 7.78 1.94
N ASP A 131 -26.39 8.74 2.29
CA ASP A 131 -25.97 8.99 3.68
C ASP A 131 -27.18 9.46 4.52
N VAL A 132 -27.42 8.78 5.65
CA VAL A 132 -28.63 8.96 6.46
C VAL A 132 -28.61 10.28 7.24
N ARG A 133 -27.43 10.83 7.52
CA ARG A 133 -27.25 12.08 8.27
C ARG A 133 -26.00 12.82 7.78
N MET A 134 -26.09 14.15 7.75
CA MET A 134 -24.93 15.05 7.64
C MET A 134 -24.18 15.14 8.98
N GLN A 135 -23.47 14.07 9.37
CA GLN A 135 -22.71 14.01 10.63
C GLN A 135 -21.23 13.71 10.40
N GLY A 136 -20.39 14.13 11.35
CA GLY A 136 -18.95 13.82 11.36
C GLY A 136 -18.17 14.45 10.20
N SER A 137 -17.39 13.61 9.50
CA SER A 137 -16.44 13.97 8.44
C SER A 137 -17.07 14.72 7.26
N ALA A 138 -18.30 14.37 6.86
CA ALA A 138 -18.99 15.01 5.74
C ALA A 138 -19.31 16.49 6.00
N LYS A 139 -19.69 16.84 7.23
CA LYS A 139 -19.94 18.24 7.63
C LYS A 139 -18.64 19.02 7.70
N LYS A 140 -17.60 18.44 8.30
CA LYS A 140 -16.24 19.02 8.39
C LYS A 140 -15.65 19.31 7.01
N ASN A 141 -15.77 18.37 6.07
CA ASN A 141 -15.36 18.55 4.67
C ASN A 141 -16.14 19.70 4.03
N LEU A 142 -17.47 19.70 4.14
CA LEU A 142 -18.28 20.75 3.52
C LEU A 142 -17.94 22.16 4.02
N VAL A 143 -17.65 22.31 5.32
CA VAL A 143 -17.17 23.57 5.90
C VAL A 143 -15.81 23.95 5.30
N THR A 144 -14.85 23.02 5.27
CA THR A 144 -13.52 23.25 4.69
C THR A 144 -13.61 23.63 3.20
N PHE A 145 -14.50 22.99 2.44
CA PHE A 145 -14.78 23.28 1.04
C PHE A 145 -15.34 24.69 0.82
N LYS A 146 -16.30 25.12 1.66
CA LYS A 146 -16.86 26.48 1.61
C LYS A 146 -15.77 27.53 1.79
N GLU A 147 -14.95 27.36 2.82
CA GLU A 147 -13.85 28.27 3.16
C GLU A 147 -12.73 28.26 2.10
N LEU A 148 -12.50 27.12 1.45
CA LEU A 148 -11.55 26.99 0.34
C LEU A 148 -12.01 27.78 -0.88
N CYS A 149 -13.29 27.65 -1.24
CA CYS A 149 -13.85 28.29 -2.41
C CYS A 149 -13.88 29.82 -2.24
N GLY A 150 -14.40 30.29 -1.11
CA GLY A 150 -14.71 31.71 -0.93
C GLY A 150 -15.99 32.14 -1.65
N GLU A 151 -16.55 33.28 -1.26
CA GLU A 151 -17.88 33.71 -1.76
C GLU A 151 -17.92 33.87 -3.27
N ASP A 152 -16.87 34.45 -3.86
CA ASP A 152 -16.82 34.71 -5.30
C ASP A 152 -16.90 33.41 -6.12
N ALA A 153 -16.20 32.37 -5.68
CA ALA A 153 -16.09 31.11 -6.41
C ALA A 153 -17.37 30.28 -6.39
N LEU A 154 -18.25 30.48 -5.40
CA LEU A 154 -19.47 29.71 -5.23
C LEU A 154 -20.43 29.82 -6.42
N LYS A 155 -20.42 30.93 -7.15
CA LYS A 155 -21.20 31.09 -8.41
C LYS A 155 -20.74 30.17 -9.55
N LYS A 156 -19.61 29.48 -9.38
CA LYS A 156 -19.04 28.49 -10.30
C LYS A 156 -18.99 27.10 -9.67
N VAL A 157 -19.71 26.88 -8.57
CA VAL A 157 -19.83 25.58 -7.91
C VAL A 157 -21.14 24.92 -8.30
N VAL A 158 -21.04 23.69 -8.82
CA VAL A 158 -22.17 22.76 -8.92
C VAL A 158 -22.13 21.80 -7.75
N LEU A 159 -23.22 21.75 -6.99
CA LEU A 159 -23.46 20.78 -5.93
C LEU A 159 -24.23 19.61 -6.53
N ALA A 160 -23.54 18.48 -6.75
CA ALA A 160 -24.10 17.32 -7.42
C ALA A 160 -24.39 16.19 -6.42
N SER A 161 -25.66 15.79 -6.31
CA SER A 161 -26.07 14.64 -5.49
C SER A 161 -25.94 13.33 -6.27
N THR A 162 -25.36 12.30 -5.67
CA THR A 162 -25.07 10.99 -6.29
C THR A 162 -25.77 9.84 -5.55
N MET A 163 -25.73 8.63 -6.11
CA MET A 163 -26.30 7.39 -5.53
C MET A 163 -27.83 7.42 -5.35
N TRP A 164 -28.54 8.05 -6.30
CA TRP A 164 -30.00 8.10 -6.33
C TRP A 164 -30.66 6.72 -6.48
N ASP A 165 -29.92 5.75 -7.00
CA ASP A 165 -30.30 4.35 -7.16
C ASP A 165 -30.24 3.52 -5.86
N MET A 166 -29.61 4.05 -4.80
CA MET A 166 -29.39 3.32 -3.54
C MET A 166 -30.49 3.55 -2.49
N VAL A 167 -31.38 4.52 -2.70
CA VAL A 167 -32.42 4.92 -1.71
C VAL A 167 -33.73 5.24 -2.44
N PRO A 168 -34.90 4.91 -1.86
CA PRO A 168 -36.19 5.30 -2.44
C PRO A 168 -36.26 6.80 -2.75
N VAL A 169 -36.83 7.14 -3.91
CA VAL A 169 -36.82 8.51 -4.47
C VAL A 169 -37.45 9.52 -3.52
N GLU A 170 -38.48 9.14 -2.77
CA GLU A 170 -39.16 10.00 -1.81
C GLU A 170 -38.23 10.38 -0.65
N LYS A 171 -37.48 9.40 -0.14
CA LYS A 171 -36.49 9.61 0.92
C LYS A 171 -35.30 10.43 0.42
N ALA A 172 -34.79 10.11 -0.78
CA ALA A 172 -33.69 10.86 -1.39
C ALA A 172 -34.07 12.32 -1.67
N THR A 173 -35.29 12.56 -2.15
CA THR A 173 -35.81 13.91 -2.40
C THR A 173 -35.93 14.71 -1.09
N LYS A 174 -36.42 14.10 -0.01
CA LYS A 174 -36.47 14.75 1.30
C LYS A 174 -35.08 15.14 1.82
N ARG A 175 -34.09 14.27 1.65
CA ARG A 175 -32.69 14.54 2.03
C ARG A 175 -32.08 15.65 1.18
N GLU A 176 -32.37 15.68 -0.12
CA GLU A 176 -31.89 16.74 -1.00
C GLU A 176 -32.49 18.08 -0.59
N GLN A 177 -33.78 18.10 -0.22
CA GLN A 177 -34.44 19.30 0.29
C GLN A 177 -33.81 19.78 1.60
N GLU A 178 -33.52 18.87 2.53
CA GLU A 178 -32.80 19.20 3.77
C GLU A 178 -31.41 19.80 3.50
N LEU A 179 -30.67 19.25 2.53
CA LEU A 179 -29.38 19.83 2.10
C LEU A 179 -29.55 21.25 1.58
N LYS A 180 -30.56 21.51 0.74
CA LYS A 180 -30.85 22.81 0.14
C LYS A 180 -31.31 23.84 1.17
N ASP A 181 -32.16 23.46 2.11
CA ASP A 181 -32.79 24.39 3.05
C ASP A 181 -31.91 24.75 4.23
N THR A 182 -30.96 23.88 4.60
CA THR A 182 -30.09 24.08 5.76
C THR A 182 -28.89 24.97 5.40
N PRO A 183 -28.74 26.17 5.99
CA PRO A 183 -27.63 27.09 5.69
C PRO A 183 -26.25 26.47 5.95
N GLU A 184 -26.12 25.66 7.00
CA GLU A 184 -24.91 24.93 7.34
C GLU A 184 -24.53 23.90 6.27
N PHE A 185 -25.49 23.43 5.47
CA PHE A 185 -25.28 22.51 4.34
C PHE A 185 -25.17 23.27 3.02
N TRP A 186 -26.09 23.08 2.07
CA TRP A 186 -26.03 23.73 0.76
C TRP A 186 -26.70 25.10 0.73
N GLY A 187 -27.59 25.41 1.67
CA GLY A 187 -28.40 26.62 1.65
C GLY A 187 -27.59 27.91 1.54
N TRP A 188 -26.50 28.05 2.30
CA TRP A 188 -25.64 29.22 2.19
C TRP A 188 -24.95 29.32 0.82
N MET A 189 -24.44 28.20 0.28
CA MET A 189 -23.77 28.20 -1.03
C MET A 189 -24.76 28.52 -2.17
N LEU A 190 -25.98 28.00 -2.08
CA LEU A 190 -27.07 28.32 -2.99
C LEU A 190 -27.40 29.82 -2.95
N SER A 191 -27.46 30.42 -1.76
CA SER A 191 -27.69 31.87 -1.61
C SER A 191 -26.57 32.73 -2.23
N LYS A 192 -25.37 32.15 -2.41
CA LYS A 192 -24.20 32.78 -3.05
C LYS A 192 -24.05 32.41 -4.54
N GLY A 193 -25.01 31.70 -5.12
CA GLY A 193 -25.10 31.43 -6.55
C GLY A 193 -24.62 30.05 -7.00
N SER A 194 -24.34 29.12 -6.10
CA SER A 194 -24.11 27.71 -6.48
C SER A 194 -25.38 27.09 -7.05
N SER A 195 -25.24 26.18 -8.01
CA SER A 195 -26.35 25.41 -8.57
C SER A 195 -26.38 23.99 -8.01
N VAL A 196 -27.54 23.33 -8.08
CA VAL A 196 -27.70 21.93 -7.63
C VAL A 196 -28.15 21.07 -8.81
N HIS A 197 -27.50 19.90 -8.94
CA HIS A 197 -27.82 18.91 -9.96
C HIS A 197 -27.90 17.50 -9.35
N ARG A 198 -28.67 16.62 -10.00
CA ARG A 198 -28.73 15.19 -9.65
C ARG A 198 -27.88 14.42 -10.65
N TYR A 199 -26.92 13.65 -10.16
CA TYR A 199 -26.12 12.74 -10.98
C TYR A 199 -26.70 11.32 -10.90
N ASN A 200 -27.23 10.86 -12.03
CA ASN A 200 -27.95 9.58 -12.13
C ASN A 200 -27.05 8.41 -12.58
N ASN A 201 -25.72 8.55 -12.42
CA ASN A 201 -24.75 7.54 -12.83
C ASN A 201 -24.74 7.24 -14.35
N THR A 202 -25.11 8.23 -15.18
CA THR A 202 -25.16 8.13 -16.65
C THR A 202 -24.26 9.16 -17.32
N ALA A 203 -23.83 8.89 -18.55
CA ALA A 203 -23.01 9.81 -19.33
C ALA A 203 -23.76 11.12 -19.64
N GLU A 204 -25.06 11.03 -19.88
CA GLU A 204 -25.93 12.18 -20.19
C GLU A 204 -26.02 13.13 -19.00
N SER A 205 -26.30 12.61 -17.80
CA SER A 205 -26.38 13.43 -16.59
C SER A 205 -25.03 14.04 -16.20
N ALA A 206 -23.92 13.33 -16.43
CA ALA A 206 -22.58 13.88 -16.22
C ALA A 206 -22.25 15.01 -17.22
N ARG A 207 -22.61 14.83 -18.50
CA ARG A 207 -22.45 15.83 -19.55
C ARG A 207 -23.27 17.10 -19.25
N GLU A 208 -24.52 16.96 -18.82
CA GLU A 208 -25.36 18.10 -18.43
C GLU A 208 -24.75 18.91 -17.29
N ILE A 209 -24.20 18.23 -16.27
CA ILE A 209 -23.51 18.86 -15.14
C ILE A 209 -22.24 19.61 -15.60
N ILE A 210 -21.46 19.03 -16.52
CA ILE A 210 -20.28 19.69 -17.06
C ILE A 210 -20.68 20.94 -17.85
N LEU A 211 -21.66 20.81 -18.74
CA LEU A 211 -22.07 21.91 -19.62
C LEU A 211 -22.69 23.10 -18.87
N SER A 212 -23.27 22.88 -17.69
CA SER A 212 -23.78 23.98 -16.87
C SER A 212 -22.66 24.90 -16.35
N LEU A 213 -21.42 24.40 -16.27
CA LEU A 213 -20.24 25.16 -15.86
C LEU A 213 -19.48 25.81 -17.02
N THR A 214 -19.68 25.33 -18.26
CA THR A 214 -18.92 25.80 -19.42
C THR A 214 -19.49 27.05 -20.08
N GLY A 215 -20.71 27.47 -19.73
CA GLY A 215 -21.35 28.70 -20.24
C GLY A 215 -20.82 30.01 -19.64
N HIS A 216 -19.65 29.97 -19.00
CA HIS A 216 -19.14 31.04 -18.15
C HIS A 216 -17.79 31.55 -18.67
N ASN A 217 -17.81 32.69 -19.36
CA ASN A 217 -16.66 33.21 -20.10
C ASN A 217 -15.46 33.67 -19.24
N ALA A 218 -15.59 33.75 -17.92
CA ALA A 218 -14.54 34.22 -17.03
C ALA A 218 -14.13 33.13 -16.04
N PRO A 219 -12.84 32.75 -15.99
CA PRO A 219 -12.34 31.84 -14.97
C PRO A 219 -12.40 32.48 -13.58
N ILE A 220 -12.31 31.64 -12.55
CA ILE A 220 -12.38 32.04 -11.15
C ILE A 220 -11.15 31.61 -10.35
N ALA A 221 -10.77 32.45 -9.39
CA ALA A 221 -9.81 32.16 -8.36
C ALA A 221 -10.55 31.84 -7.06
N THR A 222 -10.17 30.76 -6.39
CA THR A 222 -10.67 30.46 -5.05
C THR A 222 -9.99 31.34 -4.00
N ASP A 223 -10.62 31.55 -2.85
CA ASP A 223 -10.00 32.31 -1.76
C ASP A 223 -8.70 31.65 -1.29
N LEU A 224 -8.61 30.32 -1.32
CA LEU A 224 -7.36 29.62 -1.04
C LEU A 224 -6.22 30.05 -1.98
N GLN A 225 -6.49 30.16 -3.28
CA GLN A 225 -5.49 30.60 -4.26
C GLN A 225 -5.05 32.04 -4.01
N LYS A 226 -6.01 32.95 -3.80
CA LYS A 226 -5.70 34.37 -3.50
C LYS A 226 -4.88 34.50 -2.21
N GLN A 227 -5.29 33.82 -1.14
CA GLN A 227 -4.62 33.88 0.16
C GLN A 227 -3.20 33.31 0.13
N MET A 228 -2.98 32.19 -0.57
CA MET A 228 -1.65 31.55 -0.60
C MET A 228 -0.71 32.16 -1.64
N VAL A 229 -1.22 32.64 -2.78
CA VAL A 229 -0.40 33.22 -3.85
C VAL A 229 -0.27 34.72 -3.73
N ASP A 230 -1.40 35.44 -3.67
CA ASP A 230 -1.41 36.89 -3.74
C ASP A 230 -1.07 37.52 -2.37
N GLU A 231 -1.58 36.92 -1.27
CA GLU A 231 -1.33 37.40 0.10
C GLU A 231 -0.14 36.69 0.79
N GLY A 232 0.38 35.61 0.21
CA GLY A 232 1.53 34.87 0.75
C GLY A 232 1.28 34.13 2.07
N LYS A 233 0.02 33.85 2.44
CA LYS A 233 -0.34 33.14 3.67
C LYS A 233 0.10 31.67 3.65
N ARG A 234 0.43 31.16 4.83
CA ARG A 234 0.66 29.72 5.05
C ARG A 234 -0.68 28.99 5.13
N LEU A 235 -0.71 27.67 4.91
CA LEU A 235 -1.97 26.92 4.81
C LEU A 235 -2.83 27.07 6.08
N ASP A 236 -2.24 27.00 7.26
CA ASP A 236 -2.91 27.24 8.56
C ASP A 236 -3.40 28.68 8.77
N GLU A 237 -2.95 29.65 7.98
CA GLU A 237 -3.37 31.07 8.05
C GLU A 237 -4.51 31.39 7.06
N THR A 238 -4.80 30.47 6.13
CA THR A 238 -5.91 30.58 5.18
C THR A 238 -7.26 30.34 5.85
N SER A 239 -8.35 30.84 5.27
CA SER A 239 -9.72 30.58 5.75
C SER A 239 -10.00 29.07 5.82
N ALA A 240 -9.61 28.31 4.79
CA ALA A 240 -9.77 26.85 4.76
C ALA A 240 -8.96 26.13 5.84
N GLY A 241 -7.70 26.53 6.04
CA GLY A 241 -6.85 25.95 7.08
C GLY A 241 -7.33 26.29 8.48
N GLN A 242 -7.81 27.51 8.72
CA GLN A 242 -8.42 27.91 10.00
C GLN A 242 -9.73 27.16 10.26
N GLY A 243 -10.58 27.01 9.24
CA GLY A 243 -11.79 26.20 9.31
C GLY A 243 -11.50 24.77 9.74
N LEU A 244 -10.56 24.10 9.07
CA LEU A 244 -10.14 22.74 9.40
C LEU A 244 -9.49 22.65 10.79
N LYS A 245 -8.61 23.60 11.14
CA LYS A 245 -7.96 23.68 12.45
C LYS A 245 -8.98 23.83 13.58
N ASN A 246 -9.99 24.67 13.40
CA ASN A 246 -11.05 24.88 14.40
C ASN A 246 -11.86 23.59 14.62
N GLU A 247 -12.17 22.84 13.56
CA GLU A 247 -12.85 21.54 13.70
C GLU A 247 -11.97 20.50 14.40
N LEU A 248 -10.66 20.43 14.07
CA LEU A 248 -9.71 19.56 14.78
C LEU A 248 -9.57 19.93 16.26
N LEU A 249 -9.61 21.23 16.61
CA LEU A 249 -9.56 21.69 17.99
C LEU A 249 -10.85 21.35 18.75
N LYS A 250 -12.02 21.49 18.13
CA LYS A 250 -13.30 21.07 18.72
C LYS A 250 -13.33 19.57 18.98
N GLU A 251 -12.88 18.77 18.02
CA GLU A 251 -12.76 17.31 18.14
C GLU A 251 -11.82 16.95 19.30
N ARG A 252 -10.64 17.58 19.37
CA ARG A 252 -9.69 17.39 20.47
C ARG A 252 -10.30 17.73 21.83
N LEU A 253 -11.02 18.85 21.94
CA LEU A 253 -11.68 19.25 23.19
C LEU A 253 -12.73 18.21 23.62
N LYS A 254 -13.52 17.70 22.68
CA LYS A 254 -14.51 16.65 22.94
C LYS A 254 -13.84 15.37 23.44
N LEU A 255 -12.81 14.89 22.74
CA LEU A 255 -12.05 13.70 23.14
C LEU A 255 -11.37 13.87 24.51
N THR A 256 -10.88 15.08 24.80
CA THR A 256 -10.25 15.39 26.10
C THR A 256 -11.27 15.31 27.22
N LYS A 257 -12.46 15.87 27.03
CA LYS A 257 -13.55 15.82 28.01
C LYS A 257 -14.03 14.38 28.25
N GLU A 258 -14.24 13.60 27.18
CA GLU A 258 -14.65 12.19 27.29
C GLU A 258 -13.58 11.36 28.03
N ARG A 259 -12.30 11.63 27.80
CA ARG A 259 -11.20 11.01 28.54
C ARG A 259 -11.17 11.41 30.02
N GLU A 260 -11.41 12.68 30.34
CA GLU A 260 -11.49 13.15 31.73
C GLU A 260 -12.62 12.46 32.49
N GLU A 261 -13.80 12.33 31.88
CA GLU A 261 -14.92 11.57 32.43
C GLU A 261 -14.51 10.11 32.67
N LEU A 262 -13.82 9.48 31.72
CA LEU A 262 -13.34 8.11 31.86
C LEU A 262 -12.34 7.93 33.01
N LEU A 263 -11.43 8.89 33.21
CA LEU A 263 -10.47 8.88 34.33
C LEU A 263 -11.18 8.94 35.70
N THR A 264 -12.32 9.64 35.80
CA THR A 264 -13.12 9.62 37.03
C THR A 264 -13.73 8.24 37.30
N LEU A 265 -14.18 7.54 36.26
CA LEU A 265 -14.71 6.18 36.37
C LEU A 265 -13.62 5.17 36.75
N ILE A 266 -12.42 5.31 36.17
CA ILE A 266 -11.24 4.50 36.54
C ILE A 266 -10.93 4.65 38.03
N LYS A 267 -10.95 5.89 38.55
CA LYS A 267 -10.72 6.15 39.98
C LYS A 267 -11.78 5.48 40.86
N ALA A 268 -13.06 5.56 40.48
CA ALA A 268 -14.14 4.91 41.21
C ALA A 268 -14.06 3.37 41.17
N ALA A 269 -13.61 2.78 40.05
CA ALA A 269 -13.38 1.34 39.93
C ALA A 269 -12.23 0.88 40.84
N LYS A 270 -11.14 1.67 40.89
CA LYS A 270 -10.00 1.45 41.82
C LYS A 270 -10.44 1.44 43.28
N GLU A 271 -11.26 2.41 43.68
CA GLU A 271 -11.79 2.49 45.06
C GLU A 271 -12.69 1.30 45.43
N LYS A 272 -13.36 0.69 44.43
CA LYS A 272 -14.19 -0.51 44.61
C LYS A 272 -13.42 -1.83 44.46
N HIS A 273 -12.12 -1.78 44.15
CA HIS A 273 -11.29 -2.95 43.84
C HIS A 273 -11.85 -3.83 42.71
N ASP A 274 -12.50 -3.20 41.71
CA ASP A 274 -13.05 -3.86 40.53
C ASP A 274 -12.02 -3.83 39.38
N VAL A 275 -11.15 -4.85 39.36
CA VAL A 275 -10.00 -4.92 38.45
C VAL A 275 -10.43 -5.06 36.99
N ASP A 276 -11.45 -5.87 36.70
CA ASP A 276 -11.94 -6.08 35.34
C ASP A 276 -12.51 -4.79 34.73
N THR A 277 -13.24 -4.01 35.53
CA THR A 277 -13.78 -2.71 35.11
C THR A 277 -12.67 -1.65 35.00
N GLU A 278 -11.67 -1.67 35.89
CA GLU A 278 -10.50 -0.80 35.79
C GLU A 278 -9.73 -1.01 34.47
N GLU A 279 -9.40 -2.27 34.13
CA GLU A 279 -8.66 -2.61 32.91
C GLU A 279 -9.41 -2.19 31.65
N ALA A 280 -10.71 -2.51 31.55
CA ALA A 280 -11.53 -2.14 30.39
C ALA A 280 -11.64 -0.61 30.20
N LEU A 281 -11.77 0.14 31.30
CA LEU A 281 -11.78 1.61 31.23
C LEU A 281 -10.38 2.16 30.90
N GLN A 282 -9.31 1.56 31.41
CA GLN A 282 -7.95 2.00 31.10
C GLN A 282 -7.63 1.84 29.61
N GLU A 283 -8.00 0.72 28.98
CA GLU A 283 -7.85 0.51 27.53
C GLU A 283 -8.56 1.58 26.70
N GLU A 284 -9.78 1.96 27.10
CA GLU A 284 -10.54 2.98 26.39
C GLU A 284 -9.95 4.39 26.63
N SER A 285 -9.41 4.69 27.82
CA SER A 285 -8.67 5.94 28.10
C SER A 285 -7.40 6.06 27.24
N ASP A 286 -6.69 4.95 27.05
CA ASP A 286 -5.48 4.90 26.23
C ASP A 286 -5.82 5.12 24.75
N ARG A 287 -6.96 4.58 24.28
CA ARG A 287 -7.52 4.93 22.96
C ARG A 287 -7.77 6.43 22.79
N TYR A 288 -8.43 7.07 23.76
CA TYR A 288 -8.64 8.52 23.69
C TYR A 288 -7.32 9.30 23.64
N THR A 289 -6.29 8.85 24.35
CA THR A 289 -4.96 9.47 24.33
C THR A 289 -4.35 9.47 22.92
N VAL A 290 -4.48 8.35 22.19
CA VAL A 290 -4.03 8.25 20.79
C VAL A 290 -4.82 9.19 19.89
N LEU A 291 -6.15 9.25 20.03
CA LEU A 291 -7.01 10.13 19.21
C LEU A 291 -6.72 11.62 19.45
N ILE A 292 -6.51 12.02 20.71
CA ILE A 292 -6.12 13.40 21.07
C ILE A 292 -4.78 13.76 20.42
N LYS A 293 -3.77 12.90 20.54
CA LYS A 293 -2.46 13.12 19.92
C LYS A 293 -2.56 13.24 18.39
N ARG A 294 -3.35 12.38 17.74
CA ARG A 294 -3.59 12.44 16.30
C ARG A 294 -4.23 13.76 15.87
N ALA A 295 -5.21 14.26 16.61
CA ALA A 295 -5.84 15.56 16.35
C ALA A 295 -4.82 16.71 16.50
N GLU A 296 -3.94 16.65 17.50
CA GLU A 296 -2.87 17.63 17.71
C GLU A 296 -1.83 17.63 16.59
N ASP A 297 -1.36 16.45 16.19
CA ASP A 297 -0.38 16.32 15.11
C ASP A 297 -0.97 16.75 13.77
N SER A 298 -2.25 16.45 13.51
CA SER A 298 -2.98 16.92 12.32
C SER A 298 -3.11 18.45 12.29
N ALA A 299 -3.34 19.09 13.45
CA ALA A 299 -3.39 20.55 13.55
C ALA A 299 -2.02 21.21 13.37
N LYS A 300 -0.94 20.58 13.87
CA LYS A 300 0.44 21.03 13.64
C LYS A 300 0.87 20.89 12.18
N ALA A 301 0.43 19.81 11.51
CA ALA A 301 0.79 19.54 10.12
C ALA A 301 0.23 20.58 9.13
N LEU A 302 -0.81 21.33 9.49
CA LEU A 302 -1.30 22.48 8.71
C LEU A 302 -0.28 23.62 8.65
N ARG A 303 0.76 23.60 9.50
CA ARG A 303 1.79 24.62 9.57
C ARG A 303 2.79 24.50 8.41
N ILE A 304 2.31 24.62 7.16
CA ILE A 304 3.11 24.45 5.94
C ILE A 304 2.98 25.66 5.02
N SER A 305 4.10 26.08 4.42
CA SER A 305 4.14 27.17 3.44
C SER A 305 3.88 26.66 2.03
N MET A 306 3.54 27.56 1.11
CA MET A 306 3.39 27.23 -0.30
C MET A 306 4.65 26.56 -0.90
N ALA A 307 5.84 27.10 -0.64
CA ALA A 307 7.09 26.54 -1.16
C ALA A 307 7.31 25.11 -0.67
N ASN A 308 6.98 24.83 0.59
CA ASN A 308 7.08 23.50 1.16
C ASN A 308 6.03 22.55 0.58
N LEU A 309 4.81 23.03 0.27
CA LEU A 309 3.77 22.22 -0.39
C LEU A 309 4.21 21.77 -1.77
N ILE A 310 4.74 22.68 -2.58
CA ILE A 310 5.24 22.38 -3.93
C ILE A 310 6.44 21.45 -3.84
N SER A 311 7.43 21.75 -2.99
CA SER A 311 8.61 20.91 -2.80
C SER A 311 8.25 19.49 -2.35
N LYS A 312 7.33 19.33 -1.38
CA LYS A 312 6.87 18.01 -0.91
C LYS A 312 6.14 17.24 -2.01
N ARG A 313 5.36 17.93 -2.85
CA ARG A 313 4.71 17.34 -4.02
C ARG A 313 5.76 16.88 -5.04
N ASP A 314 6.70 17.74 -5.40
CA ASP A 314 7.70 17.49 -6.44
C ASP A 314 8.65 16.35 -6.05
N LEU A 315 9.03 16.23 -4.77
CA LEU A 315 9.79 15.09 -4.24
C LEU A 315 9.01 13.78 -4.40
N ARG A 316 7.74 13.77 -4.01
CA ARG A 316 6.87 12.59 -4.11
C ARG A 316 6.62 12.20 -5.57
N ILE A 317 6.54 13.19 -6.45
CA ILE A 317 6.47 13.01 -7.91
C ILE A 317 7.72 12.33 -8.45
N ALA A 318 8.90 12.82 -8.04
CA ALA A 318 10.18 12.28 -8.49
C ALA A 318 10.37 10.82 -8.07
N GLU A 319 9.98 10.48 -6.84
CA GLU A 319 9.96 9.10 -6.32
C GLU A 319 9.06 8.19 -7.17
N MET A 320 7.78 8.57 -7.37
CA MET A 320 6.86 7.77 -8.18
C MET A 320 7.31 7.66 -9.65
N THR A 321 7.88 8.73 -10.23
CA THR A 321 8.34 8.71 -11.62
C THR A 321 9.52 7.76 -11.80
N LYS A 322 10.41 7.70 -10.79
CA LYS A 322 11.52 6.75 -10.76
C LYS A 322 11.00 5.31 -10.73
N GLU A 323 10.04 5.02 -9.85
CA GLU A 323 9.41 3.70 -9.76
C GLU A 323 8.74 3.29 -11.08
N ILE A 324 7.97 4.18 -11.72
CA ILE A 324 7.32 3.90 -13.01
C ILE A 324 8.34 3.57 -14.10
N ARG A 325 9.45 4.33 -14.18
CA ARG A 325 10.51 4.08 -15.17
C ARG A 325 11.20 2.74 -14.95
N GLU A 326 11.46 2.38 -13.69
CA GLU A 326 12.08 1.10 -13.33
C GLU A 326 11.18 -0.06 -13.75
N VAL A 327 9.88 0.02 -13.44
CA VAL A 327 8.87 -0.97 -13.85
C VAL A 327 8.76 -1.06 -15.39
N GLN A 328 8.71 0.09 -16.10
CA GLN A 328 8.65 0.09 -17.57
C GLN A 328 9.89 -0.54 -18.22
N SER A 329 11.08 -0.23 -17.71
CA SER A 329 12.34 -0.82 -18.18
C SER A 329 12.37 -2.33 -17.96
N GLU A 330 11.84 -2.80 -16.83
CA GLU A 330 11.74 -4.22 -16.51
C GLU A 330 10.76 -4.95 -17.44
N TYR A 331 9.57 -4.39 -17.67
CA TYR A 331 8.60 -4.91 -18.64
C TYR A 331 9.20 -5.02 -20.06
N GLU A 332 9.93 -4.00 -20.51
CA GLU A 332 10.54 -4.01 -21.84
C GLU A 332 11.65 -5.07 -21.94
N THR A 333 12.43 -5.26 -20.87
CA THR A 333 13.48 -6.28 -20.79
C THR A 333 12.89 -7.69 -20.83
N ASN A 334 11.82 -7.93 -20.07
CA ASN A 334 11.10 -9.20 -20.05
C ASN A 334 10.44 -9.52 -21.40
N PHE A 335 9.88 -8.50 -22.08
CA PHE A 335 9.32 -8.67 -23.42
C PHE A 335 10.38 -9.08 -24.45
N ARG A 336 11.59 -8.49 -24.38
CA ARG A 336 12.72 -8.88 -25.23
C ARG A 336 13.17 -10.31 -24.95
N LEU A 337 13.28 -10.71 -23.68
CA LEU A 337 13.66 -12.08 -23.29
C LEU A 337 12.65 -13.12 -23.78
N MET A 338 11.34 -12.88 -23.62
CA MET A 338 10.30 -13.77 -24.15
C MET A 338 10.34 -13.91 -25.68
N THR A 339 10.73 -12.85 -26.39
CA THR A 339 10.88 -12.88 -27.85
C THR A 339 12.05 -13.78 -28.26
N VAL A 340 13.17 -13.73 -27.53
CA VAL A 340 14.34 -14.58 -27.75
C VAL A 340 14.03 -16.05 -27.42
N ASP A 341 13.34 -16.33 -26.31
CA ASP A 341 12.93 -17.68 -25.95
C ASP A 341 12.01 -18.29 -26.99
N LYS A 342 11.09 -17.50 -27.57
CA LYS A 342 10.21 -17.97 -28.64
C LYS A 342 11.00 -18.37 -29.89
N ILE A 343 12.00 -17.60 -30.29
CA ILE A 343 12.89 -17.92 -31.42
C ILE A 343 13.67 -19.22 -31.12
N THR A 344 14.20 -19.34 -29.90
CA THR A 344 14.98 -20.51 -29.47
C THR A 344 14.15 -21.80 -29.49
N VAL A 345 12.89 -21.73 -29.03
CA VAL A 345 11.96 -22.87 -29.06
C VAL A 345 11.57 -23.23 -30.50
N GLU A 346 11.41 -22.26 -31.40
CA GLU A 346 11.15 -22.51 -32.82
C GLU A 346 12.35 -23.23 -33.48
N ASP A 347 13.58 -22.85 -33.15
CA ASP A 347 14.80 -23.52 -33.62
C ASP A 347 14.91 -24.97 -33.11
N GLU A 348 14.63 -25.21 -31.82
CA GLU A 348 14.63 -26.57 -31.26
C GLU A 348 13.56 -27.47 -31.91
N ILE A 349 12.39 -26.91 -32.25
CA ILE A 349 11.33 -27.65 -32.97
C ILE A 349 11.79 -28.04 -34.38
N ILE A 350 12.54 -27.17 -35.07
CA ILE A 350 13.11 -27.46 -36.39
C ILE A 350 14.15 -28.59 -36.26
N GLU A 351 15.01 -28.54 -35.24
CA GLU A 351 16.04 -29.55 -35.01
C GLU A 351 15.44 -30.93 -34.69
N LEU A 352 14.42 -31.00 -33.84
CA LEU A 352 13.71 -32.24 -33.51
C LEU A 352 12.99 -32.86 -34.72
N LYS A 353 12.45 -32.02 -35.63
CA LYS A 353 11.87 -32.50 -36.90
C LYS A 353 12.94 -33.11 -37.80
N ASN A 354 14.12 -32.49 -37.87
CA ASN A 354 15.26 -33.04 -38.63
C ASN A 354 15.72 -34.38 -38.05
N GLN A 355 15.87 -34.49 -36.73
CA GLN A 355 16.26 -35.76 -36.06
C GLN A 355 15.23 -36.89 -36.30
N ARG A 356 13.93 -36.59 -36.27
CA ARG A 356 12.88 -37.57 -36.60
C ARG A 356 12.95 -38.06 -38.04
N ASN A 357 13.34 -37.21 -38.98
CA ASN A 357 13.53 -37.59 -40.38
C ASN A 357 14.76 -38.48 -40.57
N LEU A 358 15.87 -38.21 -39.86
CA LEU A 358 17.04 -39.10 -39.86
C LEU A 358 16.73 -40.47 -39.23
N GLN A 359 15.95 -40.54 -38.14
CA GLN A 359 15.57 -41.81 -37.51
C GLN A 359 14.65 -42.67 -38.39
N ARG A 360 13.85 -42.06 -39.28
CA ARG A 360 13.03 -42.78 -40.26
C ARG A 360 13.88 -43.41 -41.38
N GLN A 361 15.04 -42.83 -41.69
CA GLN A 361 15.97 -43.39 -42.69
C GLN A 361 16.89 -44.48 -42.10
N GLY A 362 17.05 -44.56 -40.77
CA GLY A 362 17.97 -45.50 -40.11
C GLY A 362 17.45 -46.92 -39.82
N LYS A 363 16.19 -47.26 -40.11
CA LYS A 363 15.60 -48.59 -39.79
C LYS A 363 15.84 -49.71 -40.82
N SER A 364 16.78 -49.52 -41.74
CA SER A 364 17.28 -50.57 -42.64
C SER A 364 18.80 -50.61 -42.63
N ARG A 365 19.41 -51.21 -41.60
CA ARG A 365 20.57 -52.12 -41.74
C ARG A 365 21.09 -52.60 -40.38
N SER A 366 21.43 -53.88 -40.38
CA SER A 366 21.83 -54.74 -39.27
C SER A 366 23.31 -54.62 -38.88
N LYS A 367 23.58 -54.98 -37.61
CA LYS A 367 24.74 -55.70 -37.05
C LYS A 367 26.15 -55.06 -37.14
N LEU A 368 26.81 -55.01 -35.97
CA LEU A 368 28.11 -55.62 -35.61
C LEU A 368 29.07 -54.67 -34.86
N SER A 369 29.44 -55.11 -33.65
CA SER A 369 30.72 -54.98 -32.93
C SER A 369 31.54 -53.66 -32.86
N THR A 370 31.85 -53.32 -31.60
CA THR A 370 33.15 -52.97 -31.00
C THR A 370 33.75 -51.55 -31.08
N SER A 371 34.21 -51.14 -29.87
CA SER A 371 35.35 -50.27 -29.51
C SER A 371 35.14 -48.75 -29.34
N THR A 372 35.29 -48.31 -28.08
CA THR A 372 35.88 -47.04 -27.60
C THR A 372 37.36 -46.92 -27.99
N PRO A 373 38.08 -45.76 -27.94
CA PRO A 373 37.88 -44.63 -27.00
C PRO A 373 38.20 -43.19 -27.49
N ASP A 374 38.00 -42.25 -26.55
CA ASP A 374 38.66 -40.94 -26.33
C ASP A 374 38.53 -39.78 -27.34
N THR A 375 38.25 -38.57 -26.83
CA THR A 375 39.22 -37.45 -26.73
C THR A 375 38.60 -36.25 -25.97
N LYS A 376 39.35 -35.73 -24.99
CA LYS A 376 39.15 -34.44 -24.27
C LYS A 376 39.50 -33.25 -25.17
N LEU A 377 38.86 -32.10 -24.96
CA LEU A 377 39.41 -30.77 -25.29
C LEU A 377 39.07 -29.76 -24.18
N GLU A 378 40.06 -28.98 -23.79
CA GLU A 378 40.12 -28.05 -22.66
C GLU A 378 40.18 -26.57 -23.11
N LEU A 379 39.56 -25.69 -22.29
CA LEU A 379 39.93 -24.28 -21.93
C LEU A 379 39.79 -23.16 -22.99
N PRO A 380 39.83 -21.83 -22.65
CA PRO A 380 39.93 -21.12 -21.34
C PRO A 380 39.02 -19.85 -21.20
N GLY A 381 39.04 -19.19 -20.01
CA GLY A 381 38.75 -17.74 -19.94
C GLY A 381 38.30 -17.18 -18.58
N GLN A 382 39.22 -16.59 -17.82
CA GLN A 382 39.00 -15.82 -16.58
C GLN A 382 38.58 -14.35 -16.84
N ARG A 383 37.83 -13.75 -15.89
CA ARG A 383 38.04 -12.42 -15.24
C ARG A 383 36.77 -11.93 -14.52
N PRO A 384 36.83 -10.94 -13.61
CA PRO A 384 37.73 -10.73 -12.48
C PRO A 384 36.95 -10.58 -11.14
N GLU A 385 37.68 -10.67 -10.03
CA GLU A 385 37.22 -10.36 -8.68
C GLU A 385 36.87 -8.88 -8.51
N ARG A 386 35.82 -8.58 -7.73
CA ARG A 386 35.67 -7.29 -7.03
C ARG A 386 35.54 -7.55 -5.54
N GLU A 387 36.30 -6.75 -4.81
CA GLU A 387 36.61 -6.85 -3.39
C GLU A 387 35.41 -6.59 -2.48
N GLU A 388 35.44 -7.28 -1.35
CA GLU A 388 34.51 -7.20 -0.23
C GLU A 388 34.69 -5.90 0.55
N GLU A 389 33.60 -5.16 0.77
CA GLU A 389 33.52 -4.19 1.87
C GLU A 389 32.58 -4.75 2.95
N SER A 390 33.17 -5.09 4.11
CA SER A 390 32.43 -5.50 5.30
C SER A 390 31.85 -4.27 6.01
N MET A 391 30.56 -4.27 6.31
CA MET A 391 29.88 -3.27 7.15
C MET A 391 28.84 -3.94 8.08
N PRO A 392 28.49 -3.30 9.22
CA PRO A 392 28.27 -3.94 10.51
C PRO A 392 26.87 -4.55 10.71
N ALA A 393 26.83 -5.63 11.50
CA ALA A 393 25.62 -6.35 11.86
C ALA A 393 24.77 -5.61 12.90
N THR A 394 23.75 -4.88 12.46
CA THR A 394 22.61 -4.49 13.31
C THR A 394 21.46 -5.49 13.16
N LYS A 395 21.09 -6.12 14.29
CA LYS A 395 19.88 -6.93 14.60
C LYS A 395 18.97 -7.34 13.43
N ILE A 396 19.31 -8.40 12.71
CA ILE A 396 18.35 -9.09 11.85
C ILE A 396 18.26 -10.56 12.30
N GLY A 397 17.05 -11.02 12.61
CA GLY A 397 16.77 -12.37 13.10
C GLY A 397 16.73 -13.44 12.01
N ILE A 398 16.45 -14.70 12.39
CA ILE A 398 16.17 -15.79 11.45
C ILE A 398 14.65 -15.92 11.33
N TYR A 399 14.15 -15.88 10.10
CA TYR A 399 12.73 -16.04 9.79
C TYR A 399 12.53 -17.15 8.77
N VAL A 400 11.59 -18.05 9.03
CA VAL A 400 11.23 -19.14 8.13
C VAL A 400 9.71 -19.22 8.02
N SER A 401 9.20 -19.31 6.81
CA SER A 401 7.78 -19.50 6.54
C SER A 401 7.59 -20.40 5.33
N MET A 402 6.67 -21.36 5.41
CA MET A 402 6.43 -22.35 4.36
C MET A 402 4.94 -22.64 4.25
N SER A 403 4.44 -22.70 3.01
CA SER A 403 3.06 -23.06 2.72
C SER A 403 2.94 -23.71 1.34
N LYS A 404 2.45 -24.96 1.28
CA LYS A 404 2.38 -25.75 0.03
C LYS A 404 3.76 -25.85 -0.65
N SER A 405 3.91 -25.25 -1.85
CA SER A 405 5.16 -25.15 -2.60
C SER A 405 5.93 -23.87 -2.32
N PHE A 406 5.32 -22.88 -1.66
CA PHE A 406 5.91 -21.56 -1.41
C PHE A 406 6.71 -21.55 -0.12
N TYR A 407 7.81 -20.80 -0.12
CA TYR A 407 8.65 -20.58 1.04
C TYR A 407 9.23 -19.17 1.06
N VAL A 408 9.52 -18.72 2.27
CA VAL A 408 10.31 -17.53 2.58
C VAL A 408 11.31 -17.94 3.66
N LEU A 409 12.59 -17.83 3.36
CA LEU A 409 13.70 -18.20 4.22
C LEU A 409 14.62 -17.01 4.35
N GLN A 410 14.94 -16.58 5.57
CA GLN A 410 15.78 -15.42 5.78
C GLN A 410 16.64 -15.60 7.02
N SER A 411 17.91 -15.25 6.85
CA SER A 411 18.92 -15.27 7.90
C SER A 411 19.73 -13.98 7.84
N PRO A 412 20.72 -13.81 8.75
CA PRO A 412 21.60 -12.67 8.67
C PRO A 412 22.46 -12.60 7.40
N MET A 413 22.66 -13.73 6.73
CA MET A 413 23.63 -13.89 5.64
C MET A 413 22.98 -13.95 4.27
N CYS A 414 21.76 -14.48 4.19
CA CYS A 414 21.05 -14.67 2.94
C CYS A 414 19.55 -14.79 3.17
N TRP A 415 18.80 -14.54 2.11
CA TRP A 415 17.39 -14.88 2.06
C TRP A 415 17.06 -15.57 0.74
N SER A 416 15.94 -16.27 0.71
CA SER A 416 15.46 -17.02 -0.45
C SER A 416 13.95 -17.16 -0.37
N CYS A 417 13.26 -16.86 -1.47
CA CYS A 417 11.83 -17.12 -1.65
C CYS A 417 11.58 -17.65 -3.06
N ASN A 418 10.42 -18.25 -3.27
CA ASN A 418 9.96 -18.69 -4.60
C ASN A 418 8.56 -18.20 -4.96
N GLU A 419 8.12 -17.13 -4.29
CA GLU A 419 6.95 -16.36 -4.66
C GLU A 419 7.38 -15.30 -5.67
N VAL A 420 6.78 -15.31 -6.86
CA VAL A 420 7.24 -14.52 -8.02
C VAL A 420 7.18 -13.02 -7.70
N GLU A 421 6.06 -12.56 -7.14
CA GLU A 421 5.86 -11.17 -6.71
C GLU A 421 6.88 -10.72 -5.64
N LEU A 422 7.45 -11.65 -4.86
CA LEU A 422 8.51 -11.36 -3.89
C LEU A 422 9.92 -11.49 -4.48
N GLN A 423 10.09 -12.30 -5.54
CA GLN A 423 11.36 -12.46 -6.26
C GLN A 423 11.64 -11.28 -7.19
N GLU A 424 10.62 -10.70 -7.83
CA GLU A 424 10.74 -9.52 -8.70
C GLU A 424 11.19 -8.28 -7.89
N PHE A 425 10.91 -8.23 -6.59
CA PHE A 425 11.30 -7.13 -5.69
C PHE A 425 12.75 -7.27 -5.15
N GLN A 426 13.61 -8.09 -5.79
CA GLN A 426 14.97 -8.43 -5.34
C GLN A 426 16.04 -7.36 -5.57
N ASP A 427 15.69 -6.07 -5.53
CA ASP A 427 16.53 -4.92 -5.88
C ASP A 427 17.64 -4.62 -4.83
N GLY A 428 18.41 -5.64 -4.42
CA GLY A 428 19.48 -5.58 -3.42
C GLY A 428 19.02 -5.41 -1.97
N LYS A 429 17.70 -5.29 -1.72
CA LYS A 429 17.12 -4.98 -0.41
C LYS A 429 16.97 -6.22 0.46
N ARG A 430 17.19 -6.09 1.77
CA ARG A 430 17.12 -7.21 2.71
C ARG A 430 15.75 -7.28 3.36
N MET A 431 15.11 -8.44 3.26
CA MET A 431 13.85 -8.69 3.98
C MET A 431 14.12 -8.85 5.48
N GLU A 432 13.41 -8.12 6.31
CA GLU A 432 13.49 -8.17 7.78
C GLU A 432 12.43 -9.07 8.41
N LEU A 433 11.26 -9.14 7.79
CA LEU A 433 10.14 -9.96 8.24
C LEU A 433 9.42 -10.49 7.00
N GLY A 434 9.07 -11.76 7.01
CA GLY A 434 8.29 -12.35 5.93
C GLY A 434 7.44 -13.52 6.42
N CYS A 435 6.15 -13.46 6.10
CA CYS A 435 5.17 -14.43 6.56
C CYS A 435 4.27 -14.87 5.41
N LEU A 436 4.05 -16.18 5.33
CA LEU A 436 3.14 -16.82 4.38
C LEU A 436 1.99 -17.49 5.14
N GLY A 437 0.78 -17.44 4.58
CA GLY A 437 -0.41 -18.15 5.03
C GLY A 437 -1.10 -18.85 3.85
N ALA A 438 -1.49 -20.10 4.05
CA ALA A 438 -2.25 -20.84 3.03
C ALA A 438 -3.67 -20.30 2.90
N VAL A 439 -4.11 -20.16 1.65
CA VAL A 439 -5.50 -19.88 1.30
C VAL A 439 -6.09 -21.03 0.47
N SER A 440 -7.41 -21.21 0.54
CA SER A 440 -8.20 -22.31 -0.05
C SER A 440 -8.21 -22.36 -1.59
N ASP A 441 -7.59 -21.41 -2.29
CA ASP A 441 -7.73 -21.16 -3.74
C ASP A 441 -6.40 -21.23 -4.53
N GLN A 442 -5.43 -22.02 -4.04
CA GLN A 442 -4.05 -22.09 -4.56
C GLN A 442 -3.23 -20.80 -4.42
N ARG A 443 -3.80 -19.69 -3.95
CA ARG A 443 -3.05 -18.48 -3.66
C ARG A 443 -2.46 -18.51 -2.24
N THR A 444 -1.39 -17.76 -2.05
CA THR A 444 -0.68 -17.57 -0.79
C THR A 444 -0.95 -16.14 -0.32
N ALA A 445 -1.54 -16.01 0.86
CA ALA A 445 -1.61 -14.72 1.53
C ALA A 445 -0.24 -14.48 2.17
N TRP A 446 0.43 -13.39 1.81
CA TRP A 446 1.76 -13.11 2.35
C TRP A 446 1.88 -11.65 2.73
N ILE A 447 2.76 -11.38 3.69
CA ILE A 447 3.14 -10.04 4.13
C ILE A 447 4.63 -10.03 4.44
N VAL A 448 5.34 -9.01 3.98
CA VAL A 448 6.78 -8.83 4.16
C VAL A 448 7.10 -7.39 4.57
N ARG A 449 8.19 -7.22 5.32
CA ARG A 449 8.84 -5.94 5.61
C ARG A 449 10.31 -6.02 5.20
N TYR A 450 10.79 -5.00 4.50
CA TYR A 450 12.18 -4.81 4.11
C TYR A 450 12.89 -3.84 5.09
N ASP A 451 14.22 -3.84 5.05
CA ASP A 451 15.12 -3.08 5.92
C ASP A 451 15.01 -1.55 5.82
N ASN A 452 14.37 -1.03 4.78
CA ASN A 452 14.04 0.39 4.64
C ASN A 452 12.65 0.76 5.22
N ASN A 453 12.02 -0.15 5.96
CA ASN A 453 10.62 -0.05 6.42
C ASN A 453 9.56 -0.07 5.31
N ASP A 454 9.89 -0.49 4.09
CA ASP A 454 8.89 -0.80 3.09
C ASP A 454 8.22 -2.13 3.43
N TRP A 455 6.90 -2.15 3.37
CA TRP A 455 6.12 -3.34 3.60
C TRP A 455 5.16 -3.57 2.46
N ARG A 456 5.00 -4.85 2.12
CA ARG A 456 4.18 -5.32 1.01
C ARG A 456 3.37 -6.51 1.49
N TRP A 457 2.21 -6.72 0.89
CA TRP A 457 1.45 -7.94 1.04
C TRP A 457 0.77 -8.30 -0.27
N SER A 458 0.36 -9.56 -0.42
CA SER A 458 -0.43 -9.98 -1.57
C SER A 458 -1.86 -9.47 -1.51
N VAL A 459 -2.52 -9.39 -2.66
CA VAL A 459 -3.98 -9.13 -2.73
C VAL A 459 -4.77 -10.17 -1.92
N ALA A 460 -4.28 -11.41 -1.86
CA ALA A 460 -4.89 -12.47 -1.05
C ALA A 460 -4.80 -12.18 0.45
N PHE A 461 -3.80 -11.44 0.91
CA PHE A 461 -3.66 -11.08 2.32
C PHE A 461 -4.83 -10.25 2.83
N GLU A 462 -5.18 -9.16 2.15
CA GLU A 462 -6.29 -8.29 2.59
C GLU A 462 -7.64 -9.03 2.61
N ARG A 463 -7.83 -9.95 1.65
CA ARG A 463 -9.06 -10.73 1.56
C ARG A 463 -9.19 -11.76 2.67
N HIS A 464 -8.09 -12.41 3.07
CA HIS A 464 -8.11 -13.54 4.00
C HIS A 464 -7.70 -13.20 5.43
N TYR A 465 -7.13 -12.02 5.65
CA TYR A 465 -6.85 -11.48 6.98
C TYR A 465 -7.31 -10.02 7.10
N PRO A 466 -8.60 -9.72 6.84
CA PRO A 466 -9.10 -8.33 6.73
C PRO A 466 -8.93 -7.54 8.03
N GLU A 467 -9.14 -8.18 9.18
CA GLU A 467 -8.97 -7.54 10.49
C GLU A 467 -7.50 -7.25 10.79
N LEU A 468 -6.60 -8.18 10.46
CA LEU A 468 -5.16 -7.94 10.60
C LEU A 468 -4.72 -6.84 9.63
N ALA A 469 -5.16 -6.86 8.37
CA ALA A 469 -4.87 -5.82 7.40
C ALA A 469 -5.33 -4.44 7.89
N LYS A 470 -6.54 -4.34 8.47
CA LYS A 470 -7.04 -3.10 9.08
C LYS A 470 -6.14 -2.62 10.23
N ARG A 471 -5.71 -3.53 11.11
CA ARG A 471 -4.80 -3.20 12.22
C ARG A 471 -3.45 -2.75 11.72
N ILE A 472 -2.85 -3.46 10.76
CA ILE A 472 -1.58 -3.06 10.19
C ILE A 472 -1.71 -1.71 9.45
N LYS A 473 -2.80 -1.44 8.73
CA LYS A 473 -3.08 -0.11 8.16
C LYS A 473 -3.19 0.98 9.24
N SER A 474 -3.66 0.64 10.43
CA SER A 474 -3.85 1.58 11.54
C SER A 474 -2.58 1.85 12.35
N TYR A 475 -1.75 0.82 12.57
CA TYR A 475 -0.59 0.85 13.46
C TYR A 475 0.77 0.80 12.73
N GLY A 476 0.77 0.47 11.43
CA GLY A 476 1.97 0.30 10.60
C GLY A 476 2.75 -1.00 10.91
N LEU A 477 3.63 -1.42 9.99
CA LEU A 477 4.58 -2.53 10.24
C LEU A 477 5.90 -2.09 10.88
N ASN A 478 6.15 -0.79 10.99
CA ASN A 478 7.43 -0.24 11.44
C ASN A 478 7.79 -0.67 12.87
N ALA A 479 6.79 -0.93 13.71
CA ALA A 479 6.97 -1.38 15.10
C ALA A 479 6.57 -2.85 15.31
N VAL A 480 6.30 -3.62 14.25
CA VAL A 480 6.00 -5.06 14.36
C VAL A 480 7.27 -5.84 14.63
N GLU A 481 7.26 -6.63 15.70
CA GLU A 481 8.36 -7.54 16.05
C GLU A 481 8.12 -8.96 15.53
N ILE A 482 6.87 -9.43 15.58
CA ILE A 482 6.48 -10.78 15.19
C ILE A 482 5.19 -10.70 14.40
N CYS A 483 5.12 -11.45 13.30
CA CYS A 483 3.87 -11.71 12.59
C CYS A 483 3.83 -13.21 12.24
N ALA A 484 2.67 -13.82 12.33
CA ALA A 484 2.44 -15.21 11.98
C ALA A 484 1.02 -15.36 11.41
N LEU A 485 0.92 -16.00 10.26
CA LEU A 485 -0.34 -16.25 9.55
C LEU A 485 -0.70 -17.74 9.64
N GLY A 486 -1.99 -18.01 9.82
CA GLY A 486 -2.53 -19.34 10.05
C GLY A 486 -3.87 -19.57 9.37
N PRO A 487 -4.29 -20.83 9.22
CA PRO A 487 -5.48 -21.17 8.44
C PRO A 487 -6.76 -20.68 9.14
N GLY A 488 -7.73 -20.25 8.32
CA GLY A 488 -9.04 -19.78 8.78
C GLY A 488 -8.97 -18.42 9.47
N GLU A 489 -8.30 -17.46 8.84
CA GLU A 489 -8.14 -16.07 9.31
C GLU A 489 -7.39 -15.96 10.66
N ARG A 490 -6.66 -17.00 11.04
CA ARG A 490 -5.92 -17.02 12.30
C ARG A 490 -4.59 -16.30 12.14
N TYR A 491 -4.27 -15.45 13.08
CA TYR A 491 -3.00 -14.73 13.06
C TYR A 491 -2.53 -14.39 14.47
N TYR A 492 -1.26 -14.08 14.58
CA TYR A 492 -0.65 -13.47 15.74
C TYR A 492 0.35 -12.43 15.27
N THR A 493 0.20 -11.21 15.78
CA THR A 493 1.11 -10.10 15.49
C THR A 493 1.42 -9.36 16.78
N ARG A 494 2.69 -9.06 17.00
CA ARG A 494 3.15 -8.25 18.14
C ARG A 494 3.80 -6.98 17.64
N TRP A 495 3.35 -5.86 18.20
CA TRP A 495 4.03 -4.58 18.15
C TRP A 495 4.81 -4.35 19.45
N ASN A 496 5.73 -3.39 19.45
CA ASN A 496 6.49 -3.02 20.66
C ASN A 496 5.60 -2.69 21.89
N GLU A 497 4.38 -2.19 21.67
CA GLU A 497 3.49 -1.68 22.72
C GLU A 497 2.29 -2.59 23.03
N PHE A 498 1.90 -3.48 22.11
CA PHE A 498 0.73 -4.34 22.27
C PHE A 498 0.74 -5.50 21.27
N HIS A 499 -0.21 -6.42 21.42
CA HIS A 499 -0.32 -7.60 20.56
C HIS A 499 -1.74 -7.76 20.04
N SER A 500 -1.86 -8.40 18.89
CA SER A 500 -3.14 -8.71 18.27
C SER A 500 -3.13 -10.14 17.76
N TYR A 501 -4.21 -10.87 18.00
CA TYR A 501 -4.33 -12.24 17.52
C TYR A 501 -5.78 -12.64 17.30
N SER A 502 -5.99 -13.55 16.35
CA SER A 502 -7.23 -14.28 16.13
C SER A 502 -6.89 -15.76 16.16
N CYS A 503 -7.20 -16.47 17.25
CA CYS A 503 -6.65 -17.79 17.54
C CYS A 503 -7.57 -18.68 18.39
N SER A 504 -7.20 -19.96 18.53
CA SER A 504 -7.94 -20.90 19.39
C SER A 504 -7.80 -20.53 20.88
N THR A 505 -8.80 -20.86 21.69
CA THR A 505 -8.79 -20.62 23.14
C THR A 505 -7.56 -21.20 23.83
N LYS A 506 -7.06 -22.35 23.34
CA LYS A 506 -5.87 -23.01 23.88
C LYS A 506 -4.58 -22.26 23.54
N PHE A 507 -4.49 -21.69 22.34
CA PHE A 507 -3.39 -20.79 21.98
C PHE A 507 -3.43 -19.53 22.85
N THR A 508 -4.60 -18.88 22.98
CA THR A 508 -4.77 -17.67 23.79
C THR A 508 -4.31 -17.90 25.24
N LYS A 509 -4.81 -18.96 25.89
CA LYS A 509 -4.37 -19.33 27.25
C LYS A 509 -2.86 -19.56 27.35
N THR A 510 -2.25 -20.14 26.31
CA THR A 510 -0.82 -20.41 26.28
C THR A 510 -0.02 -19.11 26.20
N VAL A 511 -0.39 -18.19 25.32
CA VAL A 511 0.28 -16.90 25.14
C VAL A 511 0.09 -16.02 26.38
N THR A 512 -1.13 -15.90 26.90
CA THR A 512 -1.39 -15.16 28.15
C THR A 512 -0.57 -15.69 29.30
N SER A 513 -0.47 -17.02 29.46
CA SER A 513 0.38 -17.63 30.50
C SER A 513 1.87 -17.37 30.31
N ILE A 514 2.34 -17.20 29.08
CA ILE A 514 3.74 -16.84 28.80
C ILE A 514 3.98 -15.38 29.17
N GLU A 515 3.08 -14.48 28.79
CA GLU A 515 3.26 -13.03 28.93
C GLU A 515 3.01 -12.53 30.36
N THR A 516 2.16 -13.22 31.13
CA THR A 516 1.87 -12.87 32.55
C THR A 516 2.89 -13.41 33.54
N ASN A 517 3.70 -14.39 33.15
CA ASN A 517 4.68 -14.98 34.04
C ASN A 517 6.00 -14.22 33.91
N SER A 518 6.37 -13.45 34.94
CA SER A 518 7.61 -12.67 34.97
C SER A 518 8.89 -13.48 34.80
N SER A 519 8.86 -14.79 35.07
CA SER A 519 10.02 -15.67 34.83
C SER A 519 10.22 -15.99 33.34
N PHE A 520 9.18 -15.82 32.54
CA PHE A 520 9.23 -15.94 31.09
C PHE A 520 9.36 -14.53 30.50
N GLY A 521 10.26 -14.38 29.54
CA GLY A 521 10.31 -13.20 28.69
C GLY A 521 9.21 -13.22 27.61
N SER A 522 9.34 -12.29 26.66
CA SER A 522 8.41 -12.15 25.55
C SER A 522 8.39 -13.37 24.61
N VAL A 523 7.26 -13.65 23.96
CA VAL A 523 7.17 -14.56 22.79
C VAL A 523 8.27 -14.22 21.76
N LYS A 524 8.86 -15.21 21.09
CA LYS A 524 9.94 -15.00 20.11
C LYS A 524 9.60 -15.54 18.72
N ALA A 525 8.82 -16.62 18.63
CA ALA A 525 8.34 -17.16 17.36
C ALA A 525 6.98 -17.82 17.54
N VAL A 526 6.12 -17.69 16.54
CA VAL A 526 4.80 -18.33 16.49
C VAL A 526 4.64 -19.00 15.13
N SER A 527 4.16 -20.25 15.13
CA SER A 527 3.86 -20.99 13.90
C SER A 527 2.47 -21.62 14.01
N PHE A 528 1.59 -21.32 13.08
CA PHE A 528 0.29 -21.98 12.94
C PHE A 528 0.37 -23.07 11.88
N GLY A 529 -0.07 -24.27 12.22
CA GLY A 529 -0.07 -25.43 11.34
C GLY A 529 -1.48 -25.87 10.91
N TYR A 530 -1.57 -27.10 10.44
CA TYR A 530 -2.80 -27.72 9.98
C TYR A 530 -3.86 -27.76 11.10
N GLY A 531 -5.11 -27.47 10.76
CA GLY A 531 -6.20 -27.39 11.75
C GLY A 531 -6.03 -26.18 12.66
N SER A 532 -5.97 -26.39 13.98
CA SER A 532 -5.64 -25.35 14.97
C SER A 532 -4.32 -25.63 15.69
N SER A 533 -3.44 -26.42 15.05
CA SER A 533 -2.15 -26.76 15.62
C SER A 533 -1.22 -25.54 15.66
N PHE A 534 -0.35 -25.49 16.67
CA PHE A 534 0.60 -24.40 16.82
C PHE A 534 1.89 -24.84 17.54
N LEU A 535 2.94 -24.06 17.32
CA LEU A 535 4.21 -24.08 18.05
C LEU A 535 4.57 -22.64 18.41
N VAL A 536 4.90 -22.40 19.68
CA VAL A 536 5.31 -21.09 20.21
C VAL A 536 6.67 -21.24 20.88
N SER A 537 7.58 -20.33 20.59
CA SER A 537 8.80 -20.14 21.36
C SER A 537 8.76 -18.81 22.10
N TYR A 538 9.35 -18.76 23.28
CA TYR A 538 9.36 -17.60 24.17
C TYR A 538 10.70 -17.50 24.89
N GLY A 539 11.13 -16.29 25.24
CA GLY A 539 12.39 -16.07 25.95
C GLY A 539 12.28 -16.35 27.45
N PHE A 540 13.41 -16.51 28.12
CA PHE A 540 13.58 -16.39 29.57
C PHE A 540 14.51 -15.22 29.86
N GLU A 541 14.47 -14.67 31.07
CA GLU A 541 15.44 -13.65 31.51
C GLU A 541 16.90 -14.11 31.40
N SER A 542 17.13 -15.42 31.53
CA SER A 542 18.44 -16.06 31.37
C SER A 542 19.00 -16.04 29.93
N GLY A 543 18.23 -15.53 28.96
CA GLY A 543 18.57 -15.55 27.52
C GLY A 543 18.28 -16.88 26.82
N HIS A 544 17.84 -17.90 27.57
CA HIS A 544 17.38 -19.17 27.02
C HIS A 544 16.01 -19.02 26.33
N LEU A 545 15.71 -19.82 25.30
CA LEU A 545 14.39 -19.85 24.66
C LEU A 545 13.63 -21.12 25.04
N GLY A 546 12.49 -20.94 25.70
CA GLY A 546 11.49 -21.98 25.89
C GLY A 546 10.65 -22.20 24.65
N TRP A 547 9.92 -23.30 24.64
CA TRP A 547 8.93 -23.60 23.62
C TRP A 547 7.79 -24.45 24.15
N THR A 548 6.63 -24.32 23.52
CA THR A 548 5.42 -25.07 23.81
C THR A 548 4.62 -25.27 22.53
N HIS A 549 3.81 -26.33 22.47
CA HIS A 549 3.06 -26.66 21.26
C HIS A 549 1.74 -27.35 21.57
N ASP A 550 0.82 -27.24 20.63
CA ASP A 550 -0.28 -28.17 20.46
C ASP A 550 -0.33 -28.63 19.02
N LEU A 551 0.18 -29.82 18.74
CA LEU A 551 0.26 -30.34 17.37
C LEU A 551 -0.98 -31.16 16.97
N GLN A 552 -1.91 -31.44 17.90
CA GLN A 552 -3.18 -32.15 17.65
C GLN A 552 -3.04 -33.48 16.87
N GLY A 553 -1.94 -34.19 17.07
CA GLY A 553 -1.65 -35.45 16.35
C GLY A 553 -1.10 -35.26 14.92
N HIS A 554 -0.91 -34.02 14.47
CA HIS A 554 -0.19 -33.69 13.24
C HIS A 554 1.32 -33.57 13.49
N TYR A 555 2.10 -33.51 12.41
CA TYR A 555 3.55 -33.43 12.41
C TYR A 555 4.22 -34.49 13.29
N PRO A 556 3.94 -35.79 13.08
CA PRO A 556 4.32 -36.84 14.03
C PRO A 556 5.84 -36.95 14.25
N SER A 557 6.66 -36.65 13.23
CA SER A 557 8.12 -36.65 13.38
C SER A 557 8.62 -35.44 14.18
N LEU A 558 7.96 -34.28 14.08
CA LEU A 558 8.23 -33.13 14.92
C LEU A 558 7.82 -33.42 16.37
N TYR A 559 6.63 -33.95 16.58
CA TYR A 559 6.14 -34.32 17.91
C TYR A 559 7.10 -35.29 18.62
N ARG A 560 7.57 -36.34 17.93
CA ARG A 560 8.56 -37.28 18.49
C ARG A 560 9.86 -36.57 18.89
N PHE A 561 10.34 -35.65 18.06
CA PHE A 561 11.54 -34.86 18.35
C PHE A 561 11.35 -33.92 19.54
N LEU A 562 10.28 -33.13 19.57
CA LEU A 562 9.99 -32.23 20.69
C LEU A 562 9.79 -33.04 21.99
N LYS A 563 9.07 -34.16 21.92
CA LYS A 563 8.91 -35.08 23.06
C LYS A 563 10.24 -35.65 23.56
N SER A 564 11.17 -36.01 22.67
CA SER A 564 12.50 -36.48 23.09
C SER A 564 13.31 -35.37 23.74
N GLN A 565 13.25 -34.13 23.21
CA GLN A 565 13.93 -32.98 23.83
C GLN A 565 13.33 -32.63 25.20
N LYS A 566 12.01 -32.75 25.37
CA LYS A 566 11.33 -32.55 26.64
C LYS A 566 11.76 -33.56 27.70
N LYS A 567 11.91 -34.84 27.32
CA LYS A 567 12.48 -35.89 28.19
C LYS A 567 13.92 -35.59 28.62
N LEU A 568 14.69 -34.91 27.76
CA LEU A 568 16.06 -34.51 28.05
C LEU A 568 16.16 -33.22 28.87
N GLY A 569 15.04 -32.65 29.34
CA GLY A 569 15.00 -31.41 30.12
C GLY A 569 14.91 -30.14 29.26
N ASN A 570 14.19 -30.18 28.14
CA ASN A 570 14.00 -29.06 27.21
C ASN A 570 15.32 -28.48 26.67
N LYS A 571 16.31 -29.35 26.38
CA LYS A 571 17.68 -28.99 25.97
C LYS A 571 17.83 -28.26 24.63
N ILE A 572 16.78 -27.69 24.06
CA ILE A 572 16.88 -26.88 22.84
C ILE A 572 16.17 -25.53 22.97
N SER A 573 16.75 -24.52 22.31
CA SER A 573 16.17 -23.19 22.14
C SER A 573 15.70 -23.03 20.69
N ILE A 574 14.41 -22.81 20.47
CA ILE A 574 13.84 -22.68 19.11
C ILE A 574 13.91 -21.21 18.70
N HIS A 575 14.68 -20.90 17.65
CA HIS A 575 14.85 -19.53 17.16
C HIS A 575 13.83 -19.16 16.09
N ALA A 576 13.49 -20.11 15.23
CA ALA A 576 12.50 -19.91 14.17
C ALA A 576 11.80 -21.24 13.86
N ALA A 577 10.52 -21.18 13.51
CA ALA A 577 9.78 -22.36 13.11
C ALA A 577 8.67 -22.01 12.11
N THR A 578 8.31 -22.99 11.29
CA THR A 578 7.13 -22.95 10.43
C THR A 578 6.49 -24.34 10.37
N LEU A 579 5.16 -24.35 10.42
CA LEU A 579 4.33 -25.54 10.22
C LEU A 579 3.52 -25.26 8.96
N ASP A 580 3.56 -26.13 7.94
CA ASP A 580 2.77 -25.88 6.73
C ASP A 580 1.28 -26.11 7.03
N PRO A 581 0.42 -25.07 6.97
CA PRO A 581 -1.01 -25.21 7.29
C PRO A 581 -1.79 -26.08 6.30
N SER A 582 -1.24 -26.34 5.11
CA SER A 582 -1.82 -27.24 4.11
C SER A 582 -1.35 -28.69 4.23
N SER A 583 -0.41 -28.98 5.15
CA SER A 583 0.21 -30.29 5.30
C SER A 583 0.16 -30.78 6.73
N LYS A 584 -0.26 -32.04 6.92
CA LYS A 584 -0.23 -32.69 8.24
C LYS A 584 1.18 -33.13 8.67
N THR A 585 2.20 -32.96 7.82
CA THR A 585 3.54 -33.52 8.03
C THR A 585 4.67 -32.53 7.84
N ASP A 586 4.47 -31.44 7.11
CA ASP A 586 5.57 -30.60 6.66
C ASP A 586 5.86 -29.44 7.61
N TYR A 587 7.11 -29.30 8.02
CA TYR A 587 7.59 -28.30 8.97
C TYR A 587 9.08 -28.03 8.77
N LEU A 588 9.52 -26.90 9.31
CA LEU A 588 10.93 -26.56 9.51
C LEU A 588 11.08 -25.88 10.87
N VAL A 589 12.05 -26.33 11.67
CA VAL A 589 12.39 -25.76 12.98
C VAL A 589 13.90 -25.52 13.02
N VAL A 590 14.29 -24.29 13.36
CA VAL A 590 15.67 -23.86 13.57
C VAL A 590 15.90 -23.68 15.06
N PHE A 591 16.92 -24.33 15.62
CA PHE A 591 17.15 -24.39 17.06
C PHE A 591 18.64 -24.47 17.42
N THR A 592 19.00 -24.18 18.66
CA THR A 592 20.32 -24.46 19.25
C THR A 592 20.17 -25.46 20.41
N ASP A 593 21.24 -26.17 20.76
CA ASP A 593 21.26 -26.93 22.02
C ASP A 593 21.44 -25.96 23.21
N ASN A 594 20.94 -26.32 24.39
CA ASN A 594 20.85 -25.45 25.57
C ASN A 594 22.17 -25.05 26.25
N ASP A 595 23.31 -25.50 25.72
CA ASP A 595 24.61 -24.93 26.11
C ASP A 595 24.88 -23.58 25.39
N GLY A 596 23.99 -23.18 24.47
CA GLY A 596 24.17 -22.12 23.49
C GLY A 596 23.61 -20.75 23.87
N ARG A 597 24.45 -19.94 24.53
CA ARG A 597 24.46 -18.47 24.35
C ARG A 597 25.10 -18.06 23.00
N ASP A 598 25.54 -19.04 22.23
CA ASP A 598 26.31 -18.85 21.01
C ASP A 598 25.45 -19.17 19.78
N SER A 599 25.06 -18.12 19.06
CA SER A 599 24.34 -18.19 17.78
C SER A 599 25.13 -18.93 16.69
N SER A 600 26.42 -19.23 16.89
CA SER A 600 27.23 -20.01 15.95
C SER A 600 26.78 -21.48 15.82
N LYS A 601 26.08 -22.04 16.83
CA LYS A 601 25.68 -23.46 16.90
C LYS A 601 24.24 -23.78 16.46
N LEU A 602 23.66 -22.94 15.60
CA LEU A 602 22.34 -23.22 15.00
C LEU A 602 22.27 -24.61 14.34
N LYS A 603 21.14 -25.28 14.46
CA LYS A 603 20.75 -26.53 13.80
C LYS A 603 19.36 -26.35 13.21
N TYR A 604 18.97 -27.18 12.25
CA TYR A 604 17.59 -27.25 11.84
C TYR A 604 17.10 -28.70 11.79
N LYS A 605 15.79 -28.86 11.93
CA LYS A 605 15.06 -30.09 11.64
C LYS A 605 13.92 -29.77 10.71
N MET A 606 13.81 -30.49 9.61
CA MET A 606 12.71 -30.33 8.67
C MET A 606 12.10 -31.68 8.30
N HIS A 607 10.83 -31.64 7.94
CA HIS A 607 10.21 -32.60 7.05
C HIS A 607 9.47 -31.80 5.99
N CYS A 608 9.73 -32.05 4.70
CA CYS A 608 9.01 -31.38 3.63
C CYS A 608 8.90 -32.32 2.43
N ARG A 609 7.68 -32.53 1.93
CA ARG A 609 7.44 -33.39 0.76
C ARG A 609 7.95 -32.76 -0.53
N ASN A 610 7.88 -31.43 -0.67
CA ASN A 610 8.33 -30.71 -1.85
C ASN A 610 9.87 -30.79 -1.97
N LYS A 611 10.37 -31.31 -3.11
CA LYS A 611 11.81 -31.48 -3.36
C LYS A 611 12.53 -30.14 -3.51
N ASN A 612 11.94 -29.19 -4.23
CA ASN A 612 12.53 -27.88 -4.50
C ASN A 612 12.65 -27.07 -3.21
N THR A 613 11.62 -27.09 -2.36
CA THR A 613 11.68 -26.43 -1.05
C THR A 613 12.75 -27.05 -0.15
N ARG A 614 12.93 -28.38 -0.16
CA ARG A 614 14.02 -29.03 0.58
C ARG A 614 15.40 -28.58 0.09
N GLN A 615 15.60 -28.52 -1.23
CA GLN A 615 16.86 -28.05 -1.82
C GLN A 615 17.13 -26.59 -1.47
N ALA A 616 16.10 -25.73 -1.52
CA ALA A 616 16.21 -24.33 -1.14
C ALA A 616 16.59 -24.17 0.35
N VAL A 617 15.94 -24.90 1.26
CA VAL A 617 16.31 -24.88 2.69
C VAL A 617 17.74 -25.36 2.90
N GLN A 618 18.18 -26.39 2.18
CA GLN A 618 19.55 -26.89 2.28
C GLN A 618 20.56 -25.84 1.78
N HIS A 619 20.30 -25.21 0.64
CA HIS A 619 21.15 -24.16 0.09
C HIS A 619 21.22 -22.94 1.03
N TRP A 620 20.06 -22.43 1.45
CA TRP A 620 19.94 -21.34 2.43
C TRP A 620 20.69 -21.65 3.73
N TRP A 621 20.63 -22.90 4.19
CA TRP A 621 21.32 -23.32 5.41
C TRP A 621 22.85 -23.32 5.29
N GLU A 622 23.40 -23.82 4.17
CA GLU A 622 24.85 -23.81 3.95
C GLU A 622 25.39 -22.37 3.96
N VAL A 623 24.71 -21.45 3.26
CA VAL A 623 25.09 -20.02 3.24
C VAL A 623 24.94 -19.38 4.63
N THR A 624 23.84 -19.67 5.34
CA THR A 624 23.61 -19.19 6.72
C THR A 624 24.70 -19.64 7.70
N LYS A 625 25.35 -20.77 7.43
CA LYS A 625 26.47 -21.31 8.21
C LYS A 625 27.86 -20.86 7.74
N GLY A 626 27.94 -19.97 6.75
CA GLY A 626 29.21 -19.52 6.17
C GLY A 626 29.90 -20.58 5.30
N ARG A 627 29.18 -21.61 4.84
CA ARG A 627 29.69 -22.63 3.93
C ARG A 627 29.30 -22.26 2.49
N ARG A 628 30.26 -22.26 1.56
CA ARG A 628 29.96 -22.09 0.13
C ARG A 628 29.06 -23.25 -0.33
N PRO A 629 27.93 -22.99 -1.01
CA PRO A 629 27.06 -24.05 -1.49
C PRO A 629 27.82 -24.96 -2.47
N PRO A 630 27.60 -26.29 -2.44
CA PRO A 630 28.25 -27.19 -3.38
C PRO A 630 27.81 -26.82 -4.81
N ARG A 631 28.78 -26.62 -5.71
CA ARG A 631 28.52 -26.42 -7.14
C ARG A 631 27.61 -27.54 -7.63
N GLU A 632 26.40 -27.18 -8.08
CA GLU A 632 25.52 -28.14 -8.75
C GLU A 632 26.23 -28.68 -9.98
N LYS A 633 26.44 -30.01 -10.01
CA LYS A 633 26.86 -30.71 -11.20
C LYS A 633 25.72 -30.57 -12.22
N ARG A 634 25.91 -29.73 -13.24
CA ARG A 634 25.10 -29.74 -14.45
C ARG A 634 25.20 -31.14 -15.04
N GLY A 635 24.07 -31.83 -15.13
CA GLY A 635 23.91 -33.13 -15.78
C GLY A 635 23.03 -32.99 -17.00
#